data_AF-A0A0M0G4I9-F1
#
_entry.id   AF-A0A0M0G4I9-F1
#
_cell.length_a   1.000
_cell.length_b   1.000
_cell.length_c   1.000
_cell.angle_alpha   90.00
_cell.angle_beta   90.00
_cell.angle_gamma   90.00
#
_symmetry.space_group_name_H-M   'P 1'
#
loop_
_entity.id
_entity.type
_entity.pdbx_description
1 polymer ?
#
loop_
_entity_poly.entity_id
_entity_poly.type
_entity_poly.pdbx_seq_one_letter_code
_entity_poly.pdbx_strand_id
1 'polypeptide(L)' 'MSDPFHGLRSHMKTMKSTMKASGAALVVMKDNRVVEEWYDGFHHDRTGARSIDASSRFNVYSVRVTYIALAAAISTIP' A
#
# COMPACT_ATOMS: atom_id res chain seq x y z
N MET A 1 4.77 -25.48 -5.54
CA MET A 1 4.72 -24.19 -6.27
C MET A 1 5.42 -23.15 -5.42
N SER A 2 6.37 -22.40 -5.98
CA SER A 2 7.02 -21.29 -5.29
C SER A 2 6.05 -20.12 -5.16
N ASP A 3 5.98 -19.51 -3.99
CA ASP A 3 5.21 -18.31 -3.72
C ASP A 3 5.78 -17.12 -4.52
N PRO A 4 5.08 -16.62 -5.56
CA PRO A 4 5.64 -15.63 -6.49
C PRO A 4 5.81 -14.24 -5.87
N PHE A 5 5.14 -13.95 -4.74
CA PHE A 5 5.15 -12.65 -4.09
C PHE A 5 6.01 -12.62 -2.83
N HIS A 6 6.61 -13.75 -2.44
CA HIS A 6 7.51 -13.83 -1.30
C HIS A 6 8.63 -12.77 -1.36
N GLY A 7 9.29 -12.63 -2.51
CA GLY A 7 10.38 -11.65 -2.67
C GLY A 7 9.90 -10.20 -2.45
N LEU A 8 8.71 -9.87 -2.94
CA LEU A 8 8.15 -8.52 -2.84
C LEU A 8 7.76 -8.18 -1.39
N ARG A 9 7.12 -9.12 -0.67
CA ARG A 9 6.80 -8.95 0.75
C ARG A 9 8.05 -8.86 1.62
N SER A 10 9.04 -9.72 1.36
CA SER A 10 10.32 -9.69 2.08
C SER A 10 11.05 -8.35 1.86
N HIS A 11 11.03 -7.82 0.64
CA HIS A 11 11.55 -6.49 0.35
C HIS A 11 10.79 -5.39 1.11
N MET A 12 9.45 -5.39 1.05
CA MET A 12 8.63 -4.40 1.75
C MET A 12 8.84 -4.42 3.27
N LYS A 13 8.95 -5.61 3.85
CA LYS A 13 9.26 -5.79 5.28
C LYS A 13 10.64 -5.24 5.63
N THR A 14 11.64 -5.47 4.77
CA THR A 14 12.99 -4.93 4.93
C THR A 14 12.98 -3.41 4.87
N MET A 15 12.31 -2.82 3.88
CA MET A 15 12.20 -1.37 3.73
C MET A 15 11.51 -0.71 4.90
N LYS A 16 10.39 -1.28 5.39
CA LYS A 16 9.71 -0.80 6.61
C LYS A 16 10.68 -0.74 7.79
N SER A 17 11.45 -1.81 8.02
CA SER A 17 12.43 -1.87 9.10
C SER A 17 13.55 -0.84 8.93
N THR A 18 14.12 -0.72 7.73
CA THR A 18 15.20 0.23 7.42
C THR A 18 14.74 1.68 7.59
N MET A 19 13.50 1.99 7.21
CA MET A 19 12.91 3.33 7.33
C MET A 19 12.34 3.61 8.72
N LYS A 20 12.37 2.64 9.65
CA LYS A 20 11.71 2.70 10.96
C LYS A 20 10.24 3.12 10.85
N ALA A 21 9.55 2.62 9.82
CA ALA A 21 8.15 2.93 9.59
C ALA A 21 7.25 2.06 10.47
N SER A 22 6.18 2.66 11.01
CA SER A 22 5.21 1.97 11.88
C SER A 22 4.42 0.88 11.15
N GLY A 23 4.21 1.06 9.84
CA GLY A 23 3.44 0.15 9.00
C GLY A 23 3.82 0.23 7.53
N ALA A 24 3.58 -0.87 6.80
CA ALA A 24 3.74 -0.95 5.35
C ALA A 24 2.62 -1.80 4.75
N ALA A 25 2.21 -1.44 3.53
CA ALA A 25 1.19 -2.14 2.78
C ALA A 25 1.64 -2.34 1.33
N LEU A 26 1.19 -3.42 0.70
CA LEU A 26 1.49 -3.79 -0.67
C LEU A 26 0.21 -4.33 -1.33
N VAL A 27 -0.10 -3.83 -2.52
CA VAL A 27 -1.17 -4.33 -3.38
C VAL A 27 -0.60 -4.54 -4.78
N VAL A 28 -0.80 -5.73 -5.35
CA VAL A 28 -0.45 -6.03 -6.74
C VAL A 28 -1.72 -6.33 -7.51
N MET A 29 -1.91 -5.64 -8.63
CA MET A 29 -3.06 -5.83 -9.52
C MET A 29 -2.62 -6.35 -10.88
N LYS A 30 -3.36 -7.32 -11.40
CA LYS A 30 -3.20 -7.86 -12.76
C LYS A 30 -4.57 -8.17 -13.34
N ASP A 31 -4.79 -7.83 -14.61
CA ASP A 31 -6.07 -8.07 -15.32
C ASP A 31 -7.28 -7.55 -14.53
N ASN A 32 -7.16 -6.34 -13.97
CA ASN A 32 -8.18 -5.68 -13.15
C ASN A 32 -8.59 -6.46 -11.88
N ARG A 33 -7.71 -7.34 -11.38
CA ARG A 33 -7.92 -8.09 -10.13
C ARG A 33 -6.74 -7.88 -9.19
N VAL A 34 -7.02 -7.82 -7.90
CA VAL A 34 -5.98 -7.89 -6.87
C VAL A 34 -5.49 -9.34 -6.81
N VAL A 35 -4.20 -9.53 -7.09
CA VAL A 35 -3.56 -10.86 -7.09
C VAL A 35 -2.65 -11.09 -5.88
N GLU A 36 -2.29 -10.02 -5.18
CA GLU A 36 -1.59 -10.06 -3.89
C GLU A 36 -1.96 -8.81 -3.10
N GLU A 37 -2.20 -9.01 -1.81
CA GLU A 37 -2.44 -7.93 -0.85
C GLU A 37 -1.80 -8.29 0.48
N TRP A 38 -1.00 -7.37 1.03
CA TRP A 38 -0.21 -7.62 2.22
C TRP A 38 -0.08 -6.36 3.08
N TYR A 39 -0.17 -6.56 4.39
CA TYR A 39 -0.05 -5.50 5.40
C TYR A 39 0.88 -5.97 6.52
N ASP A 40 1.69 -5.05 7.04
CA ASP A 40 2.54 -5.32 8.20
C ASP A 40 2.71 -4.09 9.07
N GLY A 41 2.36 -4.20 10.35
CA GLY A 41 2.58 -3.17 11.36
C GLY A 41 1.29 -2.52 11.87
N PHE A 42 1.42 -1.25 12.26
CA PHE A 42 0.42 -0.54 13.03
C PHE A 42 0.28 0.93 12.59
N HIS A 43 -0.84 1.55 12.95
CA HIS A 43 -1.13 2.95 12.63
C HIS A 43 -0.17 3.97 13.28
N HIS A 44 0.51 3.58 14.37
CA HIS A 44 1.54 4.38 15.04
C HIS A 44 2.42 3.49 15.93
N ASP A 45 3.54 4.01 16.42
CA ASP A 45 4.54 3.25 17.20
C ASP A 45 4.24 3.11 18.71
N ARG A 46 3.14 3.70 19.19
CA ARG A 46 2.74 3.58 20.61
C ARG A 46 2.03 2.26 20.90
N THR A 47 2.17 1.78 22.14
CA THR A 47 1.44 0.63 22.66
C THR A 47 -0.08 0.80 22.52
N GLY A 48 -0.76 -0.25 22.09
CA GLY A 48 -2.21 -0.23 21.82
C GLY A 48 -2.60 0.29 20.43
N ALA A 49 -1.63 0.57 19.55
CA ALA A 49 -1.90 0.92 18.16
C ALA A 49 -2.71 -0.16 17.46
N ARG A 50 -3.71 0.24 16.68
CA ARG A 50 -4.44 -0.66 15.78
C ARG A 50 -3.49 -1.19 14.70
N SER A 51 -3.54 -2.50 14.44
CA SER A 51 -2.83 -3.09 13.30
C SER A 51 -3.42 -2.55 11.99
N ILE A 52 -2.59 -2.42 10.97
CA ILE A 52 -3.07 -1.99 9.65
C ILE A 52 -3.67 -3.16 8.88
N ASP A 53 -4.73 -2.87 8.13
CA ASP A 53 -5.49 -3.82 7.33
C ASP A 53 -6.05 -3.14 6.07
N ALA A 54 -6.89 -3.85 5.31
CA ALA A 54 -7.49 -3.33 4.08
C ALA A 54 -8.41 -2.11 4.26
N SER A 55 -8.90 -1.87 5.48
CA SER A 55 -9.68 -0.69 5.82
C SER A 55 -8.82 0.50 6.28
N SER A 56 -7.51 0.28 6.50
CA SER A 56 -6.59 1.33 6.91
C SER A 56 -6.44 2.41 5.84
N ARG A 57 -6.60 3.66 6.27
CA ARG A 57 -6.35 4.84 5.43
C ARG A 57 -4.97 5.40 5.72
N PHE A 58 -4.18 5.58 4.67
CA PHE A 58 -2.85 6.19 4.73
C PHE A 58 -2.87 7.59 4.15
N ASN A 59 -2.02 8.47 4.69
CA ASN A 59 -1.75 9.74 4.03
C ASN A 59 -0.80 9.48 2.85
N VAL A 60 -1.30 9.62 1.63
CA VAL A 60 -0.52 9.31 0.40
C VAL A 60 0.27 10.50 -0.15
N TYR A 61 0.28 11.65 0.55
CA TYR A 61 1.05 12.86 0.20
C TYR A 61 0.97 13.24 -1.28
N SER A 62 2.12 13.33 -1.96
CA SER A 62 2.25 13.76 -3.35
C SER A 62 1.52 12.84 -4.32
N VAL A 63 1.25 11.57 -3.96
CA VAL A 63 0.46 10.66 -4.79
C VAL A 63 -0.94 11.21 -5.05
N ARG A 64 -1.51 12.06 -4.18
CA ARG A 64 -2.83 12.68 -4.42
C ARG A 64 -2.93 13.44 -5.73
N VAL A 65 -1.82 13.90 -6.32
CA VAL A 65 -1.84 14.58 -7.62
C VAL A 65 -2.33 13.65 -8.75
N THR A 66 -2.14 12.33 -8.62
CA THR A 66 -2.61 11.36 -9.63
C THR A 66 -4.13 11.27 -9.64
N TYR A 67 -4.79 11.44 -8.49
CA TYR A 67 -6.25 11.47 -8.42
C TYR A 67 -6.82 12.69 -9.15
N ILE A 68 -6.17 13.84 -9.02
CA ILE A 68 -6.56 15.06 -9.75
C ILE A 68 -6.35 14.86 -11.25
N ALA A 69 -5.21 14.33 -11.66
CA ALA A 69 -4.93 14.03 -13.07
C ALA A 69 -5.94 13.04 -13.66
N LEU A 70 -6.32 12.01 -12.91
CA LEU A 70 -7.35 11.05 -13.31
C LEU A 70 -8.71 11.72 -13.49
N ALA A 71 -9.15 12.54 -12.52
CA ALA A 71 -10.41 13.27 -12.60
C ALA A 71 -10.44 14.23 -13.81
N ALA A 72 -9.34 14.93 -14.07
CA ALA A 72 -9.18 15.80 -15.23
C ALA A 72 -9.29 15.00 -16.54
N ALA A 73 -8.59 13.86 -16.64
CA ALA A 73 -8.67 13.00 -17.82
C ALA A 73 -10.09 12.50 -18.07
N ILE A 74 -10.81 12.05 -17.03
CA ILE A 74 -12.21 11.60 -17.14
C ILE A 74 -13.11 12.76 -17.57
N SER A 75 -12.90 13.98 -17.06
CA SER A 75 -13.73 15.14 -17.41
C SER A 75 -13.64 15.58 -18.88
N THR A 76 -12.56 15.18 -19.56
CA THR A 76 -12.34 15.50 -20.99
C THR A 76 -12.84 14.40 -21.93
N ILE A 77 -13.33 13.28 -21.40
CA ILE A 77 -13.98 12.24 -22.20
C ILE A 77 -15.43 12.71 -22.45
N PRO A 78 -15.84 12.92 -23.72
CA PRO A 78 -17.21 13.34 -24.06
C PRO A 78 -18.26 12.28 -23.76
#